data_AF-A0A6N6PWV7-F1
#
_entry.id   AF-A0A6N6PWV7-F1
#
_cell.length_a   1.000
_cell.length_b   1.000
_cell.length_c   1.000
_cell.angle_alpha   90.00
_cell.angle_beta   90.00
_cell.angle_gamma   90.00
#
_symmetry.space_group_name_H-M   'P 1'
#
loop_
_entity.id
_entity.type
_entity.pdbx_description
1 polymer ?
#
loop_
_entity_poly.entity_id
_entity_poly.type
_entity_poly.pdbx_seq_one_letter_code
_entity_poly.pdbx_strand_id
1 'polypeptide(L)' 'MNRKRLRGAPHNPGVRNLVQAKCAWSRALAREKVESGFLGWHGSGYLPHQDEPGLVEFVTFRLTDAFPEEFRPE' A
#
# COMPACT_ATOMS: atom_id res chain seq x y z
N MET A 1 20.05 -9.03 -19.93
CA MET A 1 19.73 -7.61 -19.70
C MET A 1 18.43 -7.53 -18.89
N ASN A 2 18.56 -7.23 -17.59
CA ASN A 2 17.43 -7.20 -16.67
C ASN A 2 16.63 -5.92 -16.95
N ARG A 3 15.52 -6.02 -17.69
CA ARG A 3 14.60 -4.90 -17.90
C ARG A 3 13.98 -4.58 -16.56
N LYS A 4 14.58 -3.65 -15.80
CA LYS A 4 13.90 -2.97 -14.70
C LYS A 4 12.61 -2.43 -15.30
N ARG A 5 11.49 -3.10 -15.03
CA ARG A 5 10.16 -2.62 -15.40
C ARG A 5 10.11 -1.19 -14.90
N LEU A 6 10.04 -0.23 -15.82
CA LEU A 6 9.77 1.16 -15.45
C LEU A 6 8.51 1.08 -14.58
N ARG A 7 8.63 1.47 -13.30
CA ARG A 7 7.49 1.51 -12.40
C ARG A 7 6.55 2.53 -13.02
N GLY A 8 5.53 2.05 -13.74
CA GLY A 8 4.53 2.91 -14.36
C GLY A 8 3.89 3.80 -13.30
N ALA A 9 3.22 4.87 -13.73
CA ALA A 9 2.37 5.62 -12.82
C ALA A 9 1.47 4.62 -12.06
N PRO A 10 1.32 4.76 -10.72
CA PRO A 10 0.40 3.92 -9.99
C PRO A 10 -0.96 4.02 -10.66
N HIS A 11 -1.58 2.87 -10.91
CA HIS A 11 -2.88 2.82 -11.59
C HIS A 11 -3.94 3.63 -10.84
N ASN A 12 -3.83 3.71 -9.51
CA ASN A 12 -4.54 4.66 -8.67
C ASN A 12 -3.61 5.83 -8.27
N PRO A 13 -3.83 7.07 -8.79
CA PRO A 13 -2.96 8.22 -8.49
C PRO A 13 -2.94 8.61 -7.00
N GLY A 14 -3.99 8.27 -6.24
CA GLY A 14 -4.10 8.55 -4.80
C GLY A 14 -3.18 7.70 -3.92
N VAL A 15 -2.66 6.58 -4.43
CA VAL A 15 -1.83 5.64 -3.66
C VAL A 15 -0.54 6.30 -3.14
N ARG A 16 0.06 7.21 -3.91
CA ARG A 16 1.30 7.90 -3.46
C ARG A 16 1.04 8.77 -2.24
N ASN A 17 -0.05 9.54 -2.25
CA ASN A 17 -0.45 10.40 -1.13
C ASN A 17 -0.78 9.55 0.10
N LEU A 18 -1.47 8.41 -0.11
CA LEU A 18 -1.78 7.46 0.96
C LEU A 18 -0.50 6.87 1.59
N VAL A 19 0.45 6.42 0.77
CA VAL A 19 1.75 5.91 1.26
C VAL A 19 2.49 6.99 2.05
N GLN A 20 2.58 8.22 1.52
CA GLN A 20 3.25 9.33 2.21
C GLN A 20 2.60 9.65 3.55
N ALA A 21 1.26 9.71 3.59
CA ALA A 21 0.53 9.91 4.83
C ALA A 21 0.82 8.76 5.82
N LYS A 22 0.74 7.50 5.38
CA LYS A 22 1.05 6.34 6.24
C LYS A 22 2.48 6.38 6.77
N CYS A 23 3.47 6.75 5.95
CA CYS A 23 4.85 6.97 6.40
C CYS A 23 4.94 8.05 7.49
N ALA A 24 4.23 9.17 7.33
CA ALA A 24 4.28 10.28 8.28
C ALA A 24 3.64 9.95 9.63
N TRP A 25 2.60 9.12 9.63
CA TRP A 25 1.87 8.73 10.84
C TRP A 25 2.39 7.45 11.51
N SER A 26 3.22 6.66 10.81
CA SER A 26 3.73 5.38 11.32
C SER A 26 5.13 5.52 11.90
N ARG A 27 5.50 4.57 12.77
CA ARG A 27 6.87 4.47 13.26
C ARG A 27 7.80 4.19 12.09
N ALA A 28 8.91 4.91 12.02
CA ALA A 28 9.96 4.64 11.05
C ALA A 28 10.55 3.25 11.26
N LEU A 29 10.84 2.58 10.15
CA LEU A 29 11.48 1.27 10.15
C LEU A 29 12.89 1.37 10.76
N ALA A 30 13.26 0.39 11.59
CA ALA A 30 14.62 0.34 12.15
C ALA A 30 15.66 0.23 11.04
N ARG A 31 16.80 0.92 11.21
CA ARG A 31 17.87 0.99 10.20
C ARG A 31 18.33 -0.38 9.71
N GLU A 32 18.51 -1.33 10.63
CA GLU A 32 18.90 -2.72 10.33
C GLU A 32 17.90 -3.42 9.37
N LYS A 33 16.60 -3.18 9.56
CA LYS A 33 15.56 -3.74 8.69
C LYS A 33 15.60 -3.11 7.30
N VAL A 34 15.84 -1.80 7.22
CA VAL A 34 16.05 -1.10 5.94
C VAL A 34 17.28 -1.65 5.21
N GLU A 35 18.39 -1.85 5.93
CA GLU A 35 19.62 -2.45 5.40
C GLU A 35 19.40 -3.89 4.94
N SER A 36 18.48 -4.62 5.58
CA SER A 36 18.04 -5.95 5.17
C SER A 36 17.08 -5.95 3.96
N GLY A 37 16.73 -4.77 3.43
CA GLY A 37 15.95 -4.61 2.21
C GLY A 37 14.45 -4.37 2.40
N PHE A 38 13.97 -4.27 3.64
CA PHE A 38 12.57 -3.93 3.93
C PHE A 38 12.30 -2.44 3.69
N LEU A 39 11.11 -2.13 3.17
CA LEU A 39 10.79 -0.81 2.64
C LEU A 39 9.80 -0.01 3.50
N GLY A 40 9.19 -0.61 4.53
CA GLY A 40 8.11 0.01 5.28
C GLY A 40 6.90 0.29 4.39
N TRP A 41 6.18 1.39 4.62
CA TRP A 41 5.02 1.75 3.79
C TRP A 41 5.42 2.03 2.34
N HIS A 42 4.84 1.26 1.41
CA HIS A 42 5.03 1.46 -0.02
C HIS A 42 3.84 0.96 -0.85
N GLY A 43 3.84 1.21 -2.16
CA GLY A 43 2.77 0.74 -3.04
C GLY A 43 3.23 0.48 -4.47
N SER A 44 2.64 -0.53 -5.12
CA SER A 44 2.92 -0.92 -6.52
C SER A 44 1.78 -0.64 -7.50
N GLY A 45 0.74 0.11 -7.11
CA GLY A 45 -0.28 0.59 -8.06
C GLY A 45 -1.71 0.67 -7.56
N TYR A 46 -2.10 -0.17 -6.60
CA TYR A 46 -3.52 -0.31 -6.20
C TYR A 46 -3.75 -0.14 -4.71
N LEU A 47 -2.89 -0.74 -3.87
CA LEU A 47 -3.04 -0.73 -2.42
C LEU A 47 -1.69 -0.43 -1.74
N PRO A 48 -1.64 0.49 -0.76
CA PRO A 48 -0.48 0.61 0.11
C PRO A 48 -0.36 -0.63 1.00
N HIS A 49 0.86 -1.06 1.27
CA HIS A 49 1.15 -2.07 2.28
C HIS A 49 2.47 -1.73 2.97
N GLN A 50 2.65 -2.27 4.17
CA GLN A 50 3.80 -2.08 5.03
C GLN A 50 4.73 -3.29 4.92
N ASP A 51 5.87 -3.09 4.29
CA ASP A 51 6.90 -4.11 4.14
C ASP A 51 7.78 -4.17 5.41
N GLU A 52 7.46 -5.12 6.29
CA GLU A 52 8.18 -5.37 7.55
C GLU A 52 8.35 -6.87 7.86
N PRO A 53 9.45 -7.25 8.53
CA PRO A 53 9.68 -8.65 8.89
C PRO A 53 8.58 -9.18 9.82
N GLY A 54 7.96 -10.28 9.41
CA GLY A 54 6.93 -10.97 10.19
C GLY A 54 5.58 -10.24 10.26
N LEU A 55 5.41 -9.11 9.56
CA LEU A 55 4.13 -8.43 9.48
C LEU A 55 3.20 -9.16 8.50
N VAL A 56 1.98 -9.42 8.93
CA VAL A 56 0.90 -9.93 8.08
C VAL A 56 -0.19 -8.88 8.04
N GLU A 57 -0.46 -8.34 6.86
CA GLU A 57 -1.55 -7.41 6.62
C GLU A 57 -2.71 -8.11 5.91
N PHE A 58 -3.93 -7.73 6.27
CA PHE A 58 -5.12 -8.12 5.56
C PHE A 58 -6.02 -6.91 5.37
N VAL A 59 -6.77 -6.90 4.28
CA VAL A 59 -7.79 -5.88 4.00
C VAL A 59 -9.10 -6.58 3.76
N THR A 60 -10.12 -6.19 4.52
CA THR A 60 -11.48 -6.69 4.34
C THR A 60 -12.23 -5.74 3.43
N PHE A 61 -12.64 -6.23 2.27
CA PHE A 61 -13.55 -5.51 1.38
C PHE A 61 -14.97 -5.99 1.69
N ARG A 62 -15.84 -5.08 2.15
CA ARG A 62 -17.27 -5.35 2.19
C ARG A 62 -17.81 -5.17 0.79
N LEU A 63 -18.33 -6.24 0.20
CA LEU A 63 -18.85 -6.19 -1.17
C LEU A 63 -19.99 -5.16 -1.31
N THR A 64 -20.79 -5.00 -0.26
CA THR A 64 -21.88 -4.02 -0.18
C THR A 64 -21.39 -2.59 -0.43
N ASP A 65 -20.19 -2.23 0.07
CA ASP A 65 -19.65 -0.87 -0.05
C ASP A 65 -19.19 -0.57 -1.49
N ALA A 66 -18.96 -1.59 -2.31
CA ALA A 66 -18.58 -1.44 -3.72
C ALA A 66 -19.77 -1.10 -4.63
N PHE A 67 -21.01 -1.31 -4.17
CA PHE A 67 -22.19 -0.89 -4.92
C PHE A 67 -22.39 0.63 -4.79
N PRO A 68 -22.86 1.30 -5.87
CA PRO A 68 -23.38 2.66 -5.77
C PRO A 68 -24.43 2.76 -4.66
N GLU A 69 -24.51 3.91 -4.00
CA GLU A 69 -25.37 4.11 -2.82
C GLU A 69 -26.84 3.70 -3.08
N GLU A 70 -27.34 3.99 -4.29
CA GLU A 70 -28.69 3.65 -4.76
C GLU A 70 -28.99 2.14 -4.87
N PHE A 71 -27.95 1.29 -4.85
CA PHE A 71 -28.08 -0.17 -4.91
C PHE A 71 -27.66 -0.88 -3.63
N ARG A 72 -27.31 -0.13 -2.58
CA ARG A 72 -26.99 -0.72 -1.28
C ARG A 72 -28.30 -1.12 -0.58
N PRO A 73 -28.41 -2.34 -0.03
CA PRO A 73 -29.54 -2.71 0.81
C PRO A 73 -29.54 -1.85 2.10
N GLU A 74 -30.73 -1.49 2.57
CA GLU A 74 -30.95 -0.78 3.85
C GLU A 74 -30.51 -1.61 5.07
#